data_AF-A0A957J2I8-F1
#
_entry.id   AF-A0A957J2I8-F1
#
_cell.length_a   1.000
_cell.length_b   1.000
_cell.length_c   1.000
_cell.angle_alpha   90.00
_cell.angle_beta   90.00
_cell.angle_gamma   90.00
#
_symmetry.space_group_name_H-M   'P 1'
#
loop_
_entity.id
_entity.type
_entity.pdbx_description
1 polymer ?
#
loop_
_entity_poly.entity_id
_entity_poly.type
_entity_poly.pdbx_seq_one_letter_code
_entity_poly.pdbx_strand_id
1 'polypeptide(L)'
;AEVLSQAAARMYQADGDMALYELAKQVEETAVSLLAHYKPGRNLQTNVEFYTALLLHGLELPTDLFSPTFAIGRVGGWLAHCFEQQQNGRLIRPQSAYNGDTDRQWVPLANR
;
A
#
# COMPACT_ATOMS: atom_id res chain seq x y z
N ALA A 1 6.49 -9.93 2.44
CA ALA A 1 6.06 -9.97 3.85
C ALA A 1 7.07 -10.70 4.74
N GLU A 2 7.54 -11.88 4.34
CA GLU A 2 8.39 -12.76 5.16
C GLU A 2 9.57 -12.10 5.90
N VAL A 3 10.38 -11.30 5.20
CA VAL A 3 11.52 -10.60 5.81
C VAL A 3 11.09 -9.67 6.96
N LEU A 4 9.96 -8.96 6.79
CA LEU A 4 9.42 -8.08 7.82
C LEU A 4 8.73 -8.85 8.95
N SER A 5 8.10 -9.99 8.64
CA SER A 5 7.57 -10.93 9.65
C SER A 5 8.68 -11.41 10.59
N GLN A 6 9.84 -11.79 10.04
CA GLN A 6 11.00 -12.21 10.83
C GLN A 6 11.63 -11.05 11.62
N ALA A 7 11.65 -9.84 11.05
CA ALA A 7 12.09 -8.65 11.77
C ALA A 7 11.14 -8.33 12.95
N ALA A 8 9.82 -8.39 12.72
CA ALA A 8 8.82 -8.19 13.76
C ALA A 8 8.97 -9.25 14.86
N ALA A 9 9.12 -10.52 14.50
CA ALA A 9 9.35 -11.60 15.47
C ALA A 9 10.52 -11.29 16.39
N ARG A 10 11.68 -10.90 15.82
CA ARG A 10 12.88 -10.56 16.60
C ARG A 10 12.68 -9.34 17.50
N MET A 11 12.03 -8.30 16.99
CA MET A 11 11.79 -7.06 17.74
C MET A 11 10.86 -7.32 18.94
N TYR A 12 9.76 -8.02 18.71
CA TYR A 12 8.77 -8.30 19.74
C TYR A 12 9.26 -9.33 20.76
N GLN A 13 10.09 -10.30 20.36
CA GLN A 13 10.74 -11.22 21.30
C GLN A 13 11.78 -10.55 22.21
N ALA A 14 12.42 -9.48 21.76
CA ALA A 14 13.47 -8.82 22.53
C ALA A 14 12.92 -7.95 23.66
N ASP A 15 11.90 -7.12 23.38
CA ASP A 15 11.39 -6.13 24.34
C ASP A 15 9.95 -5.65 24.00
N GLY A 16 9.23 -6.34 23.12
CA GLY A 16 7.92 -5.87 22.64
C GLY A 16 6.73 -6.60 23.27
N ASP A 17 5.54 -6.09 22.97
CA ASP A 17 4.28 -6.74 23.35
C ASP A 17 4.03 -8.02 22.51
N MET A 18 4.48 -9.16 23.05
CA MET A 18 4.27 -10.46 22.41
C MET A 18 2.78 -10.80 22.23
N ALA A 19 1.87 -10.29 23.07
CA ALA A 19 0.44 -10.54 22.88
C ALA A 19 -0.08 -9.86 21.60
N LEU A 20 0.39 -8.65 21.31
CA LEU A 20 0.09 -7.96 20.05
C LEU A 20 0.67 -8.71 18.84
N TYR A 21 1.90 -9.23 18.94
CA TYR A 21 2.51 -10.03 17.87
C TYR A 21 1.71 -11.31 17.57
N GLU A 22 1.34 -12.07 18.60
CA GLU A 22 0.54 -13.29 18.45
C GLU A 22 -0.86 -12.99 17.90
N LEU A 23 -1.47 -11.89 18.34
CA LEU A 23 -2.75 -11.43 17.77
C LEU A 23 -2.60 -11.12 16.27
N ALA A 24 -1.54 -10.42 15.86
CA ALA A 24 -1.30 -10.12 14.46
C ALA A 24 -1.12 -11.41 13.62
N LYS A 25 -0.45 -12.43 14.15
CA LYS A 25 -0.33 -13.74 13.50
C LYS A 25 -1.68 -14.44 13.33
N GLN A 26 -2.49 -14.48 14.38
CA GLN A 26 -3.83 -15.07 14.31
C GLN A 26 -4.73 -14.33 13.30
N VAL A 27 -4.63 -13.00 13.25
CA VAL A 27 -5.35 -12.17 12.27
C VAL A 27 -4.90 -12.49 10.85
N GLU A 28 -3.59 -12.61 10.59
CA GLU A 28 -3.05 -13.01 9.28
C GLU A 28 -3.61 -14.36 8.83
N GLU A 29 -3.46 -15.40 9.66
CA GLU A 29 -3.89 -16.76 9.34
C GLU A 29 -5.39 -16.83 9.06
N THR A 30 -6.18 -16.18 9.92
CA THR A 30 -7.64 -16.12 9.79
C THR A 30 -8.04 -15.37 8.52
N ALA A 31 -7.45 -14.20 8.27
CA ALA A 31 -7.77 -13.39 7.11
C ALA A 31 -7.44 -14.10 5.79
N VAL A 32 -6.25 -14.71 5.69
CA VAL A 32 -5.84 -15.47 4.50
C VAL A 32 -6.78 -16.65 4.26
N SER A 33 -7.13 -17.41 5.31
CA SER A 33 -8.07 -18.53 5.23
C SER A 33 -9.46 -18.09 4.73
N LEU A 34 -10.03 -17.05 5.35
CA LEU A 34 -11.34 -16.52 4.97
C LEU A 34 -11.33 -15.95 3.54
N LEU A 35 -10.27 -15.25 3.15
CA LEU A 35 -10.14 -14.71 1.79
C LEU A 35 -10.06 -15.83 0.74
N ALA A 36 -9.34 -16.92 1.03
CA ALA A 36 -9.31 -18.09 0.16
C ALA A 36 -10.70 -18.72 0.00
N HIS A 37 -11.48 -18.79 1.09
CA HIS A 37 -12.85 -19.32 1.08
C HIS A 37 -13.83 -18.42 0.30
N TYR A 38 -13.83 -17.11 0.58
CA TYR A 38 -14.81 -16.17 0.01
C TYR A 38 -14.44 -15.62 -1.37
N LYS A 39 -13.17 -15.69 -1.77
CA LYS A 39 -12.66 -15.20 -3.06
C LYS A 39 -11.87 -16.28 -3.80
N PRO A 40 -12.49 -17.43 -4.11
CA PRO A 40 -11.81 -18.53 -4.78
C PRO A 40 -11.27 -18.07 -6.16
N GLY A 41 -10.09 -18.59 -6.52
CA GLY A 41 -9.39 -18.23 -7.75
C GLY A 41 -8.58 -16.92 -7.68
N ARG A 42 -8.61 -16.19 -6.54
CA ARG A 42 -7.74 -15.04 -6.30
C ARG A 42 -6.64 -15.42 -5.31
N ASN A 43 -5.37 -15.23 -5.70
CA ASN A 43 -4.25 -15.40 -4.79
C ASN A 43 -4.10 -14.15 -3.89
N LEU A 44 -4.81 -14.14 -2.76
CA LEU A 44 -4.78 -13.06 -1.78
C LEU A 44 -3.90 -13.49 -0.60
N GLN A 45 -2.74 -12.85 -0.48
CA GLN A 45 -1.74 -13.10 0.56
C GLN A 45 -1.46 -11.82 1.34
N THR A 46 -0.83 -11.95 2.49
CA THR A 46 -0.39 -10.81 3.30
C THR A 46 0.57 -9.93 2.52
N ASN A 47 0.27 -8.64 2.47
CA ASN A 47 1.13 -7.65 1.83
C ASN A 47 2.29 -7.24 2.76
N VAL A 48 3.19 -6.40 2.25
CA VAL A 48 4.35 -5.94 3.02
C VAL A 48 3.93 -4.97 4.13
N GLU A 49 2.85 -4.23 3.90
CA GLU A 49 2.33 -3.19 4.78
C GLU A 49 1.85 -3.75 6.12
N PHE A 50 1.29 -4.97 6.14
CA PHE A 50 0.81 -5.61 7.37
C PHE A 50 1.90 -5.68 8.46
N TYR A 51 3.05 -6.28 8.12
CA TYR A 51 4.18 -6.38 9.04
C TYR A 51 4.95 -5.07 9.20
N THR A 52 4.90 -4.19 8.19
CA THR A 52 5.46 -2.84 8.32
C THR A 52 4.73 -2.07 9.42
N ALA A 53 3.40 -2.09 9.44
CA ALA A 53 2.60 -1.43 10.47
C ALA A 53 2.92 -1.96 11.87
N LEU A 54 3.05 -3.29 12.01
CA LEU A 54 3.42 -3.92 13.27
C LEU A 54 4.82 -3.47 13.75
N LEU A 55 5.80 -3.40 12.85
CA LEU A 55 7.13 -2.88 13.17
C LEU A 55 7.10 -1.41 13.60
N LEU A 56 6.44 -0.55 12.83
CA LEU A 56 6.38 0.88 13.14
C LEU A 56 5.61 1.16 14.44
N HIS A 57 4.59 0.36 14.74
CA HIS A 57 3.90 0.41 16.02
C HIS A 57 4.81 0.01 17.19
N GLY A 58 5.56 -1.08 17.06
CA GLY A 58 6.51 -1.49 18.11
C GLY A 58 7.70 -0.54 18.29
N LEU A 59 7.97 0.33 17.32
CA LEU A 59 8.91 1.45 17.43
C LEU A 59 8.26 2.73 18.01
N GLU A 60 7.00 2.64 18.44
CA GLU A 60 6.22 3.75 19.02
C GLU A 60 6.07 4.96 18.09
N LEU A 61 6.12 4.73 16.76
CA LEU A 61 5.81 5.81 15.82
C LEU A 61 4.31 6.14 15.89
N PRO A 62 3.93 7.42 15.91
CA PRO A 62 2.56 7.84 15.66
C PRO A 62 2.05 7.28 14.33
N THR A 63 0.82 6.77 14.30
CA THR A 63 0.23 6.14 13.09
C THR A 63 0.20 7.10 11.91
N ASP A 64 0.01 8.40 12.14
CA ASP A 64 0.04 9.45 11.12
C ASP A 64 1.41 9.53 10.40
N LEU A 65 2.47 8.99 11.01
CA LEU A 65 3.83 8.96 10.44
C LEU A 65 4.14 7.66 9.70
N PHE A 66 3.24 6.68 9.65
CA PHE A 66 3.52 5.40 8.97
C PHE A 66 3.73 5.58 7.47
N SER A 67 2.80 6.27 6.79
CA SER A 67 2.94 6.53 5.34
C SER A 67 4.11 7.45 5.01
N PRO A 68 4.37 8.56 5.75
CA PRO A 68 5.59 9.35 5.56
C PRO A 68 6.88 8.52 5.73
N THR A 69 6.94 7.64 6.73
CA THR A 69 8.11 6.78 6.96
C THR A 69 8.34 5.81 5.80
N PHE A 70 7.25 5.21 5.30
CA PHE A 70 7.32 4.38 4.11
C PHE A 70 7.79 5.17 2.87
N ALA A 71 7.30 6.39 2.69
CA ALA A 71 7.69 7.26 1.58
C ALA A 71 9.19 7.58 1.59
N ILE A 72 9.79 7.82 2.76
CA ILE A 72 11.24 8.01 2.90
C ILE A 72 12.00 6.78 2.36
N GLY A 73 11.58 5.57 2.74
CA GLY A 73 12.13 4.32 2.21
C GLY A 73 11.93 4.14 0.70
N ARG A 74 11.00 4.90 0.09
CA ARG A 74 10.75 4.89 -1.36
C ARG A 74 11.54 5.88 -2.18
N VAL A 75 12.02 6.96 -1.58
CA VAL A 75 12.75 8.04 -2.28
C VAL A 75 13.88 7.52 -3.16
N GLY A 76 14.72 6.59 -2.66
CA GLY A 76 15.84 6.05 -3.45
C GLY A 76 15.40 5.38 -4.76
N GLY A 77 14.30 4.62 -4.74
CA GLY A 77 13.79 3.99 -5.97
C GLY A 77 13.02 4.96 -6.86
N TRP A 78 12.33 5.96 -6.28
CA TRP A 78 11.72 7.03 -7.08
C TRP A 78 12.78 7.82 -7.85
N LEU A 79 13.88 8.19 -7.19
CA LEU A 79 14.99 8.88 -7.83
C LEU A 79 15.63 8.03 -8.93
N ALA A 80 15.85 6.73 -8.69
CA ALA A 80 16.35 5.81 -9.71
C ALA A 80 15.45 5.80 -10.97
N HIS A 81 14.14 5.64 -10.79
CA HIS A 81 13.19 5.69 -11.91
C HIS A 81 13.12 7.06 -12.58
N CYS A 82 13.28 8.16 -11.84
CA CYS A 82 13.39 9.49 -12.43
C CYS A 82 14.61 9.59 -13.35
N PHE A 83 15.77 9.08 -12.93
CA PHE A 83 16.97 9.06 -13.78
C PHE A 83 16.81 8.16 -15.01
N GLU A 84 16.25 6.96 -14.85
CA GLU A 84 15.94 6.07 -15.97
C GLU A 84 15.01 6.74 -16.99
N GLN A 85 13.96 7.42 -16.51
CA GLN A 85 13.00 8.12 -17.36
C GLN A 85 13.63 9.33 -18.07
N GLN A 86 14.51 10.07 -17.40
CA GLN A 86 15.27 11.16 -18.02
C GLN A 86 16.19 10.65 -19.13
N GLN A 87 16.86 9.52 -18.94
CA GLN A 87 17.72 8.88 -19.96
C GLN A 87 16.90 8.37 -21.15
N ASN A 88 15.71 7.81 -20.90
CA ASN A 88 14.80 7.36 -21.95
C ASN A 88 14.24 8.52 -22.79
N GLY A 89 14.09 9.72 -22.20
CA GLY A 89 13.75 10.96 -22.91
C GLY A 89 12.36 11.03 -23.54
N ARG A 90 11.46 10.09 -23.22
CA ARG A 90 10.13 9.98 -23.85
C ARG A 90 9.02 10.52 -22.95
N LEU A 91 8.24 11.49 -23.43
CA LEU A 91 7.05 11.97 -22.72
C LEU A 91 6.01 10.84 -22.53
N ILE A 92 5.59 10.62 -21.29
CA ILE A 92 4.46 9.74 -20.96
C ILE A 92 3.17 10.56 -21.12
N ARG A 93 2.46 10.37 -22.25
CA ARG A 93 1.20 11.07 -22.55
C ARG A 93 0.14 10.07 -23.02
N PRO A 94 -0.64 9.47 -22.11
CA PRO A 94 -1.72 8.57 -22.50
C PRO A 94 -2.83 9.33 -23.23
N GLN A 95 -3.56 8.62 -24.08
CA GLN A 95 -4.79 9.10 -24.71
C GLN A 95 -6.00 8.61 -23.92
N SER A 96 -7.14 9.26 -24.12
CA SER A 96 -8.42 8.84 -23.54
C SER A 96 -9.48 8.79 -24.63
N ALA A 97 -10.40 7.84 -24.51
CA ALA A 97 -11.59 7.79 -25.34
C ALA A 97 -12.69 8.65 -24.69
N TYR A 98 -13.20 9.64 -25.41
CA TYR A 98 -14.35 10.41 -24.97
C TYR A 98 -15.63 9.59 -25.14
N ASN A 99 -16.40 9.42 -24.07
CA ASN A 99 -17.67 8.70 -24.03
C ASN A 99 -18.83 9.55 -23.48
N GLY A 100 -18.65 10.87 -23.40
CA GLY A 100 -19.71 11.79 -23.02
C GLY A 100 -20.63 12.11 -24.21
N ASP A 101 -21.75 12.76 -23.92
CA ASP A 101 -22.65 13.21 -24.98
C ASP A 101 -21.99 14.32 -25.80
N THR A 102 -22.02 14.17 -27.12
CA THR A 102 -21.57 15.20 -28.05
C THR A 102 -22.66 16.28 -28.21
N ASP A 103 -22.27 17.41 -28.80
CA ASP A 103 -23.21 18.45 -29.27
C ASP A 103 -24.10 19.08 -28.19
N ARG A 104 -23.68 19.02 -26.92
CA ARG A 104 -24.37 19.71 -25.83
C ARG A 104 -24.37 21.21 -26.09
N GLN A 105 -25.56 21.78 -26.17
CA GLN A 105 -25.73 23.22 -26.20
C GLN A 105 -25.62 23.79 -24.79
N TRP A 106 -24.90 24.90 -24.66
CA TRP A 106 -24.81 25.60 -23.39
C TRP A 106 -26.16 26.22 -23.05
N VAL A 107 -26.69 25.90 -21.87
CA VAL A 107 -27.90 26.52 -21.31
C VAL A 107 -27.49 27.48 -20.19
N PRO A 108 -27.86 28.79 -20.27
CA PRO A 108 -27.64 29.74 -19.19
C PRO A 108 -28.21 29.23 -17.88
N LEU A 109 -27.56 29.53 -16.76
CA LEU A 109 -27.96 29.03 -15.44
C LEU A 109 -29.43 29.33 -15.11
N ALA A 110 -29.95 30.49 -15.52
CA ALA A 110 -31.35 30.88 -15.31
C ALA A 110 -32.37 30.02 -16.07
N ASN A 111 -31.92 29.24 -17.07
CA ASN A 111 -32.77 28.47 -17.99
C ASN A 111 -32.52 26.94 -17.89
N ARG A 112 -31.79 26.48 -16.86
CA ARG A 112 -31.53 25.05 -16.62
C ARG A 112 -32.63 24.40 -15.80
#